data_AF-A0A7V9HQP6-F1
#
_entry.id   AF-A0A7V9HQP6-F1
#
_cell.length_a   1.000
_cell.length_b   1.000
_cell.length_c   1.000
_cell.angle_alpha   90.00
_cell.angle_beta   90.00
_cell.angle_gamma   90.00
#
_symmetry.space_group_name_H-M   'P 1'
#
loop_
_entity.id
_entity.type
_entity.pdbx_description
1 polymer ?
#
loop_
_entity_poly.entity_id
_entity_poly.type
_entity_poly.pdbx_seq_one_letter_code
_entity_poly.pdbx_strand_id
1 'polypeptide(L)' 'MDVGRASWITVVVACLIAALLFAINGYTGYAITVTAVGLAAAVNLA' A
#
# COMPACT_ATOMS: atom_id res chain seq x y z
N MET A 1 5.91 -19.19 -6.50
CA MET A 1 5.98 -17.84 -5.94
C MET A 1 6.64 -17.94 -4.58
N ASP A 2 7.62 -17.11 -4.28
CA ASP A 2 8.33 -17.15 -3.00
C ASP A 2 7.45 -16.60 -1.88
N VAL A 3 7.53 -17.17 -0.67
CA VAL A 3 6.67 -16.77 0.46
C VAL A 3 6.90 -15.31 0.83
N GLY A 4 8.17 -14.87 0.77
CA GLY A 4 8.52 -13.46 0.97
C GLY A 4 7.87 -12.55 -0.07
N ARG A 5 7.89 -12.94 -1.35
CA ARG A 5 7.26 -12.15 -2.42
C ARG A 5 5.74 -12.08 -2.25
N ALA A 6 5.10 -13.16 -1.84
CA ALA A 6 3.66 -13.18 -1.54
C ALA A 6 3.31 -12.21 -0.39
N SER A 7 4.11 -12.17 0.68
CA SER A 7 3.88 -11.24 1.80
C SER A 7 3.95 -9.77 1.37
N TRP A 8 4.92 -9.42 0.51
CA TRP A 8 5.06 -8.05 0.01
C TRP A 8 3.89 -7.64 -0.91
N ILE A 9 3.38 -8.57 -1.73
CA ILE A 9 2.18 -8.32 -2.54
C ILE A 9 0.99 -7.98 -1.64
N THR A 10 0.78 -8.75 -0.57
CA THR A 10 -0.31 -8.50 0.39
C THR A 10 -0.21 -7.09 1.01
N VAL A 11 0.99 -6.66 1.41
CA VAL A 11 1.20 -5.32 1.99
C VAL A 11 0.87 -4.22 0.98
N VAL A 12 1.34 -4.35 -0.26
CA VAL A 12 1.05 -3.36 -1.32
C VAL A 12 -0.45 -3.26 -1.60
N VAL A 13 -1.14 -4.40 -1.71
CA VAL A 13 -2.59 -4.43 -1.94
C VAL A 13 -3.35 -3.82 -0.75
N ALA A 14 -2.96 -4.11 0.48
CA ALA A 14 -3.57 -3.52 1.67
C ALA A 14 -3.39 -1.99 1.70
N CYS A 15 -2.20 -1.49 1.36
CA CYS A 15 -1.93 -0.04 1.30
C CYS A 15 -2.75 0.64 0.19
N LEU A 16 -2.91 -0.02 -0.97
CA LEU A 16 -3.73 0.49 -2.07
C LEU A 16 -5.21 0.62 -1.66
N ILE A 17 -5.76 -0.39 -1.01
CA ILE A 17 -7.15 -0.37 -0.53
C ILE A 17 -7.33 0.76 0.49
N ALA A 18 -6.41 0.86 1.46
CA ALA A 18 -6.45 1.92 2.47
C ALA A 18 -6.34 3.32 1.85
N ALA A 19 -5.46 3.51 0.86
CA ALA A 19 -5.30 4.78 0.14
C ALA A 19 -6.62 5.22 -0.50
N LEU A 20 -7.30 4.29 -1.19
CA LEU A 20 -8.60 4.55 -1.81
C LEU A 20 -9.67 4.91 -0.77
N LEU A 21 -9.75 4.15 0.33
CA LEU A 21 -10.69 4.43 1.40
C LEU A 21 -10.46 5.81 2.02
N PHE A 22 -9.22 6.18 2.33
CA PHE A 22 -8.91 7.50 2.88
C PHE A 22 -9.18 8.64 1.89
N ALA A 23 -8.89 8.43 0.61
CA ALA A 23 -9.16 9.42 -0.43
C ALA A 23 -10.66 9.70 -0.59
N ILE A 24 -11.49 8.64 -0.62
CA ILE A 24 -12.95 8.77 -0.76
C ILE A 24 -13.60 9.41 0.49
N ASN A 25 -13.03 9.17 1.67
CA ASN A 25 -13.53 9.72 2.94
C ASN A 25 -12.94 11.09 3.31
N GLY A 26 -12.15 11.72 2.42
CA GLY A 26 -11.61 13.07 2.65
C GLY A 26 -10.43 13.16 3.62
N TYR A 27 -9.83 12.02 4.00
CA TYR A 27 -8.66 11.94 4.87
C TYR A 27 -7.35 12.09 4.09
N THR A 28 -7.17 13.21 3.39
CA THR A 28 -6.08 13.44 2.42
C THR A 28 -4.68 13.18 3.00
N GLY A 29 -4.42 13.64 4.23
CA GLY A 29 -3.13 13.44 4.89
C GLY A 29 -2.79 11.94 5.06
N TYR A 30 -3.77 11.15 5.49
CA TYR A 30 -3.63 9.69 5.65
C TYR A 30 -3.55 8.96 4.30
N ALA A 31 -4.30 9.40 3.30
CA ALA A 31 -4.22 8.85 1.95
C ALA A 31 -2.81 9.00 1.35
N ILE A 32 -2.19 10.17 1.52
CA ILE A 32 -0.81 10.44 1.07
C ILE A 32 0.17 9.53 1.82
N THR A 33 0.05 9.44 3.16
CA THR A 33 0.99 8.63 3.95
C THR A 33 0.93 7.16 3.57
N VAL A 34 -0.27 6.58 3.48
CA VAL A 34 -0.39 5.14 3.16
C VAL A 34 -0.01 4.83 1.71
N THR A 35 -0.19 5.79 0.79
CA THR A 35 0.31 5.66 -0.59
C THR A 35 1.83 5.61 -0.62
N ALA A 36 2.51 6.52 0.10
CA ALA A 36 3.96 6.53 0.19
C ALA A 36 4.51 5.23 0.81
N VAL A 37 3.86 4.72 1.87
CA VAL A 37 4.21 3.42 2.48
C VAL A 37 4.01 2.26 1.50
N GLY A 38 2.91 2.24 0.75
CA GLY A 38 2.65 1.21 -0.26
C GLY A 38 3.69 1.21 -1.39
N LEU A 39 4.10 2.40 -1.85
CA LEU A 39 5.17 2.55 -2.84
C LEU A 39 6.52 2.07 -2.28
N ALA A 40 6.82 2.38 -1.02
CA ALA A 40 8.02 1.88 -0.35
C ALA A 40 7.99 0.36 -0.18
N ALA A 41 6.83 -0.25 0.10
CA ALA A 41 6.71 -1.70 0.18
C ALA A 41 6.94 -2.38 -1.19
N ALA A 42 6.48 -1.74 -2.27
CA ALA A 42 6.59 -2.27 -3.63
C ALA A 42 8.04 -2.43 -4.12
N VAL A 43 9.03 -1.76 -3.51
CA VAL A 43 10.45 -1.95 -3.87
C VAL A 43 10.94 -3.39 -3.62
N ASN A 44 10.31 -4.13 -2.70
CA ASN A 44 10.63 -5.53 -2.42
C ASN A 44 10.06 -6.51 -3.46
N LEU A 45 9.29 -6.01 -4.44
CA LEU A 45 8.69 -6.80 -5.51
C LEU A 45 9.47 -6.71 -6.83
N ALA A 46 10.33 -5.70 -6.97
CA ALA A 46 11.26 -5.52 -8.10
C ALA A 46 12.34 -6.60 -8.09
#